data_AF-A0A1F5ZQJ1-F1
#
_entry.id   AF-A0A1F5ZQJ1-F1
#
_cell.length_a   1.000
_cell.length_b   1.000
_cell.length_c   1.000
_cell.angle_alpha   90.00
_cell.angle_beta   90.00
_cell.angle_gamma   90.00
#
_symmetry.space_group_name_H-M   'P 1'
#
loop_
_entity.id
_entity.type
_entity.pdbx_description
1 polymer ?
#
loop_
_entity_poly.entity_id
_entity_poly.type
_entity_poly.pdbx_seq_one_letter_code
_entity_poly.pdbx_strand_id
1 'polypeptide(L)'
;MAQVSNRRVSSIVEKRIFDLFFHTIAELNNESDVSAFLEDFLTPTERIVLAKRLSIALMLVKGFDYRTIQSTLKVSFPTVSSVSVWVKYRGRGYQKILERILRQEKFSDILDKVDETIGKVLLPVPPKGSDWSAWRRRQTQKKQERIRPY
;
A
#
# COMPACT_ATOMS: atom_id res chain seq x y z
N MET A 1 -0.01 -17.68 4.55
CA MET A 1 -0.01 -17.62 3.06
C MET A 1 -1.22 -18.40 2.60
N ALA A 2 -1.89 -17.98 1.53
CA ALA A 2 -3.00 -18.74 0.96
C ALA A 2 -2.48 -20.11 0.50
N GLN A 3 -3.16 -21.18 0.91
CA GLN A 3 -2.79 -22.54 0.52
C GLN A 3 -3.52 -22.89 -0.78
N VAL A 4 -2.78 -23.35 -1.79
CA VAL A 4 -3.38 -23.90 -3.01
C VAL A 4 -3.31 -25.42 -2.94
N SER A 5 -4.37 -26.09 -3.37
CA SER A 5 -4.43 -27.55 -3.42
C SER A 5 -3.43 -28.12 -4.42
N ASN A 6 -2.80 -29.24 -4.07
CA ASN A 6 -1.89 -29.96 -4.98
C ASN A 6 -2.63 -30.67 -6.13
N ARG A 7 -3.96 -30.82 -6.04
CA ARG A 7 -4.78 -31.39 -7.11
C ARG A 7 -5.02 -30.32 -8.18
N ARG A 8 -4.34 -30.48 -9.32
CA ARG A 8 -4.42 -29.52 -10.42
C ARG A 8 -5.68 -29.73 -11.23
N VAL A 9 -6.28 -28.61 -11.64
CA VAL A 9 -7.40 -28.56 -12.56
C VAL A 9 -6.86 -28.59 -14.00
N SER A 10 -7.67 -29.02 -14.97
CA SER A 10 -7.26 -28.97 -16.38
C SER A 10 -7.03 -27.51 -16.82
N SER A 11 -6.04 -27.29 -17.69
CA SER A 11 -5.65 -25.94 -18.12
C SER A 11 -6.81 -25.16 -18.77
N ILE A 12 -7.72 -25.86 -19.47
CA ILE A 12 -8.91 -25.26 -20.08
C ILE A 12 -9.87 -24.73 -19.01
N VAL A 13 -10.11 -25.51 -17.96
CA VAL A 13 -11.02 -25.11 -16.88
C VAL A 13 -10.39 -24.01 -16.03
N GLU A 14 -9.10 -24.11 -15.73
CA GLU A 14 -8.35 -23.07 -15.01
C GLU A 14 -8.47 -21.71 -15.73
N LYS A 15 -8.25 -21.69 -17.05
CA LYS A 15 -8.40 -20.47 -17.84
C LYS A 15 -9.81 -19.87 -17.72
N ARG A 16 -10.85 -20.69 -17.87
CA ARG A 16 -12.25 -20.24 -17.77
C ARG A 16 -12.58 -19.67 -16.39
N ILE A 17 -12.05 -20.27 -15.32
CA ILE A 17 -12.25 -19.78 -13.95
C ILE A 17 -11.60 -18.40 -13.78
N PHE A 18 -10.38 -18.22 -14.27
CA PHE A 18 -9.71 -16.91 -14.20
C PHE A 18 -10.38 -15.85 -15.07
N ASP A 19 -10.84 -16.20 -16.26
CA ASP A 19 -11.59 -15.29 -17.13
C ASP A 19 -12.85 -14.78 -16.41
N LEU A 20 -13.64 -15.68 -15.81
CA LEU A 20 -14.81 -15.32 -15.01
C LEU A 20 -14.45 -14.38 -13.86
N PHE A 21 -13.41 -14.72 -13.10
CA PHE A 21 -12.95 -13.90 -11.97
C PHE A 21 -12.55 -12.48 -12.40
N PHE A 22 -11.84 -12.32 -13.52
CA PHE A 22 -11.47 -11.01 -14.03
C PHE A 22 -12.67 -10.21 -14.52
N HIS A 23 -13.65 -10.86 -15.16
CA HIS A 23 -14.88 -10.21 -15.57
C HIS A 23 -15.68 -9.72 -14.36
N THR A 24 -15.83 -10.53 -13.30
CA THR A 24 -16.50 -10.13 -12.07
C THR A 24 -15.82 -8.91 -11.43
N ILE A 25 -14.49 -8.89 -11.34
CA ILE A 25 -13.77 -7.73 -10.80
C ILE A 25 -13.99 -6.48 -11.67
N ALA A 26 -14.00 -6.62 -12.99
CA ALA A 26 -14.18 -5.50 -13.90
C ALA A 26 -15.59 -4.90 -13.87
N GLU A 27 -16.59 -5.66 -13.40
CA GLU A 27 -17.98 -5.22 -13.27
C GLU A 27 -18.23 -4.39 -12.00
N LEU A 28 -17.35 -4.49 -11.00
CA LEU A 28 -17.44 -3.73 -9.76
C LEU A 28 -17.12 -2.24 -9.98
N ASN A 29 -18.16 -1.42 -10.12
CA ASN A 29 -18.03 0.02 -10.43
C ASN A 29 -18.23 0.95 -9.22
N ASN A 30 -18.90 0.47 -8.15
CA ASN A 30 -19.23 1.28 -6.98
C ASN A 30 -18.40 0.86 -5.76
N GLU A 31 -17.96 1.84 -4.95
CA GLU A 31 -17.15 1.56 -3.75
C GLU A 31 -17.91 0.75 -2.70
N SER A 32 -19.22 0.95 -2.55
CA SER A 32 -20.09 0.15 -1.67
C SER A 32 -20.09 -1.32 -2.06
N ASP A 33 -20.25 -1.57 -3.37
CA ASP A 33 -20.42 -2.92 -3.92
C ASP A 33 -19.08 -3.65 -3.89
N VAL A 34 -17.97 -2.93 -4.17
CA VAL A 34 -16.61 -3.43 -3.98
C VAL A 34 -16.37 -3.81 -2.53
N SER A 35 -16.74 -2.94 -1.57
CA SER A 35 -16.53 -3.23 -0.15
C SER A 35 -17.27 -4.50 0.25
N ALA A 36 -18.58 -4.56 0.00
CA ALA A 36 -19.42 -5.72 0.34
C ALA A 36 -18.89 -7.01 -0.30
N PHE A 37 -18.57 -6.98 -1.60
CA PHE A 37 -18.00 -8.13 -2.29
C PHE A 37 -16.69 -8.61 -1.67
N LEU A 38 -15.77 -7.69 -1.32
CA LEU A 38 -14.50 -8.06 -0.71
C LEU A 38 -14.68 -8.59 0.71
N GLU A 39 -15.70 -8.16 1.47
CA GLU A 39 -16.02 -8.73 2.78
C GLU A 39 -16.47 -10.19 2.68
N ASP A 40 -17.28 -10.50 1.68
CA ASP A 40 -17.82 -11.85 1.46
C ASP A 40 -16.79 -12.79 0.82
N PHE A 41 -16.00 -12.27 -0.12
CA PHE A 41 -15.08 -13.08 -0.93
C PHE A 41 -13.76 -13.39 -0.24
N LEU A 42 -13.25 -12.48 0.60
CA LEU A 42 -11.93 -12.59 1.21
C LEU A 42 -12.02 -12.82 2.71
N THR A 43 -11.07 -13.59 3.24
CA THR A 43 -10.93 -13.70 4.69
C THR A 43 -10.50 -12.35 5.29
N PRO A 44 -10.80 -12.08 6.58
CA PRO A 44 -10.35 -10.86 7.26
C PRO A 44 -8.84 -10.62 7.15
N THR A 45 -8.03 -11.68 7.21
CA THR A 45 -6.57 -11.59 7.09
C THR A 45 -6.15 -11.22 5.67
N GLU A 46 -6.76 -11.80 4.64
CA GLU A 46 -6.44 -11.50 3.24
C GLU A 46 -6.76 -10.06 2.88
N ARG A 47 -7.89 -9.52 3.36
CA ARG A 47 -8.25 -8.11 3.17
C ARG A 47 -7.16 -7.17 3.70
N ILE A 48 -6.70 -7.41 4.93
CA ILE A 48 -5.63 -6.62 5.55
C ILE A 48 -4.32 -6.75 4.77
N VAL A 49 -3.96 -7.97 4.33
CA VAL A 49 -2.71 -8.20 3.59
C VAL A 49 -2.74 -7.50 2.23
N LEU A 50 -3.84 -7.60 1.48
CA LEU A 50 -3.98 -6.94 0.19
C LEU A 50 -3.97 -5.42 0.31
N ALA A 51 -4.69 -4.87 1.30
CA ALA A 51 -4.68 -3.44 1.59
C ALA A 51 -3.24 -2.94 1.91
N LYS A 52 -2.53 -3.63 2.81
CA LYS A 52 -1.12 -3.30 3.13
C LYS A 52 -0.22 -3.37 1.91
N ARG A 53 -0.39 -4.35 1.02
CA ARG A 53 0.41 -4.47 -0.23
C ARG A 53 0.16 -3.29 -1.16
N LEU A 54 -1.08 -2.81 -1.28
CA LEU A 54 -1.39 -1.62 -2.06
C LEU A 54 -0.75 -0.37 -1.44
N SER A 55 -0.86 -0.20 -0.12
CA SER A 55 -0.23 0.91 0.59
C SER A 55 1.29 0.90 0.44
N ILE A 56 1.96 -0.26 0.52
CA ILE A 56 3.40 -0.38 0.26
C ILE A 56 3.72 0.15 -1.15
N ALA A 57 2.97 -0.27 -2.17
CA ALA A 57 3.22 0.16 -3.55
C ALA A 57 3.09 1.68 -3.71
N LEU A 58 2.06 2.29 -3.12
CA LEU A 58 1.86 3.74 -3.14
C LEU A 58 2.99 4.48 -2.41
N MET A 59 3.36 4.04 -1.21
CA MET A 59 4.45 4.64 -0.44
C MET A 59 5.79 4.52 -1.18
N LEU A 60 6.05 3.41 -1.86
CA LEU A 60 7.26 3.25 -2.66
C LEU A 60 7.30 4.22 -3.85
N VAL A 61 6.16 4.48 -4.50
CA VAL A 61 6.08 5.45 -5.60
C VAL A 61 6.24 6.89 -5.09
N LYS A 62 5.72 7.22 -3.89
CA LYS A 62 5.96 8.53 -3.25
C LYS A 62 7.40 8.69 -2.71
N GLY A 63 8.24 7.67 -2.78
CA GLY A 63 9.65 7.75 -2.40
C GLY A 63 9.95 7.49 -0.93
N PHE A 64 9.03 6.87 -0.17
CA PHE A 64 9.29 6.48 1.22
C PHE A 64 10.35 5.36 1.28
N ASP A 65 11.20 5.42 2.32
CA ASP A 65 12.20 4.39 2.58
C ASP A 65 11.58 3.12 3.19
N TYR A 66 12.28 2.00 3.03
CA TYR A 66 11.75 0.69 3.44
C TYR A 66 11.50 0.60 4.94
N ARG A 67 12.32 1.26 5.76
CA ARG A 67 12.20 1.22 7.22
C ARG A 67 10.95 1.97 7.68
N THR A 68 10.68 3.13 7.07
CA THR A 68 9.44 3.89 7.27
C THR A 68 8.21 3.07 6.88
N ILE A 69 8.24 2.41 5.72
CA ILE A 69 7.11 1.56 5.29
C ILE A 69 6.85 0.42 6.28
N GLN A 70 7.91 -0.25 6.75
CA GLN A 70 7.80 -1.32 7.74
C GLN A 70 7.20 -0.82 9.06
N SER A 71 7.69 0.31 9.58
CA SER A 71 7.27 0.83 10.88
C SER A 71 5.83 1.35 10.85
N THR A 72 5.41 1.93 9.71
CA THR A 72 4.05 2.40 9.46
C THR A 72 3.07 1.24 9.36
N LEU A 73 3.29 0.34 8.41
CA LEU A 73 2.31 -0.69 8.03
C LEU A 73 2.44 -1.96 8.88
N LYS A 74 3.44 -2.00 9.78
CA LYS A 74 3.78 -3.17 10.61
C LYS A 74 3.93 -4.41 9.74
N VAL A 75 4.83 -4.32 8.76
CA VAL A 75 5.13 -5.38 7.79
C VAL A 75 6.61 -5.77 7.85
N SER A 76 6.92 -6.99 7.43
CA SER A 76 8.29 -7.50 7.39
C SER A 76 9.05 -6.95 6.17
N PHE A 77 10.38 -6.87 6.28
CA PHE A 77 11.25 -6.38 5.21
C PHE A 77 11.12 -7.20 3.91
N PRO A 78 11.03 -8.56 3.96
CA PRO A 78 10.79 -9.36 2.77
C PRO A 78 9.47 -9.01 2.07
N THR A 79 8.45 -8.60 2.82
CA THR A 79 7.15 -8.19 2.25
C THR A 79 7.30 -6.91 1.44
N VAL A 80 7.98 -5.90 1.99
CA VAL A 80 8.23 -4.62 1.31
C VAL A 80 9.11 -4.83 0.08
N SER A 81 10.18 -5.63 0.22
CA SER A 81 11.08 -5.98 -0.89
C SER A 81 10.33 -6.68 -2.01
N SER A 82 9.49 -7.68 -1.70
CA SER A 82 8.70 -8.41 -2.68
C SER A 82 7.80 -7.46 -3.48
N VAL A 83 7.07 -6.56 -2.82
CA VAL A 83 6.22 -5.57 -3.51
C VAL A 83 7.08 -4.61 -4.34
N SER A 84 8.21 -4.14 -3.82
CA SER A 84 9.11 -3.26 -4.57
C SER A 84 9.61 -3.88 -5.86
N VAL A 85 9.88 -5.19 -5.90
CA VAL A 85 10.29 -5.86 -7.13
C VAL A 85 9.18 -5.81 -8.17
N TRP A 86 7.93 -6.05 -7.76
CA TRP A 86 6.78 -5.96 -8.65
C TRP A 86 6.54 -4.53 -9.15
N VAL A 87 6.64 -3.52 -8.28
CA VAL A 87 6.45 -2.12 -8.68
C VAL A 87 7.55 -1.64 -9.64
N LYS A 88 8.82 -2.00 -9.40
CA LYS A 88 9.95 -1.50 -10.18
C LYS A 88 10.20 -2.26 -11.48
N TYR A 89 10.07 -3.59 -11.47
CA TYR A 89 10.63 -4.43 -12.55
C TYR A 89 9.61 -5.30 -13.29
N ARG A 90 8.49 -5.69 -12.67
CA ARG A 90 7.61 -6.75 -13.22
C ARG A 90 6.14 -6.37 -13.39
N GLY A 91 5.70 -5.27 -12.80
CA GLY A 91 4.28 -4.96 -12.62
C GLY A 91 3.74 -3.97 -13.64
N ARG A 92 3.48 -4.40 -14.88
CA ARG A 92 2.71 -3.60 -15.85
C ARG A 92 1.34 -3.17 -15.27
N GLY A 93 0.73 -4.03 -14.45
CA GLY A 93 -0.53 -3.73 -13.77
C GLY A 93 -0.39 -2.68 -12.66
N TYR A 94 0.66 -2.78 -11.83
CA TYR A 94 0.92 -1.78 -10.78
C TYR A 94 1.17 -0.41 -11.39
N GLN A 95 2.03 -0.30 -12.40
CA GLN A 95 2.33 0.97 -13.05
C GLN A 95 1.05 1.65 -13.58
N LYS A 96 0.23 0.90 -14.33
CA LYS A 96 -1.00 1.42 -14.94
C LYS A 96 -2.02 1.89 -13.91
N ILE A 97 -2.22 1.12 -12.84
CA ILE A 97 -3.20 1.45 -11.79
C ILE A 97 -2.68 2.63 -10.96
N LEU A 98 -1.40 2.62 -10.55
CA LEU A 98 -0.81 3.69 -9.76
C LEU A 98 -0.78 5.01 -10.55
N GLU A 99 -0.49 4.98 -11.85
CA GLU A 99 -0.57 6.16 -12.71
C GLU A 99 -2.01 6.70 -12.80
N ARG A 100 -3.00 5.82 -12.99
CA ARG A 100 -4.41 6.22 -13.01
C ARG A 100 -4.84 6.84 -11.67
N ILE A 101 -4.39 6.26 -10.56
CA ILE A 101 -4.65 6.76 -9.21
C ILE A 101 -4.02 8.15 -9.01
N LEU A 102 -2.75 8.33 -9.39
CA LEU A 102 -2.04 9.61 -9.24
C LEU A 102 -2.60 10.72 -10.11
N ARG A 103 -3.21 10.39 -11.26
CA ARG A 103 -3.90 11.37 -12.12
C ARG A 103 -5.25 11.83 -11.56
N GLN A 104 -5.81 11.16 -10.56
CA GLN A 104 -7.07 11.55 -9.94
C GLN A 104 -6.81 12.47 -8.74
N GLU A 105 -7.25 13.73 -8.83
CA GLU A 105 -7.08 14.76 -7.78
C GLU A 105 -7.67 14.34 -6.43
N LYS A 106 -8.80 13.60 -6.44
CA LYS A 106 -9.39 13.03 -5.22
C LYS A 106 -8.43 12.11 -4.47
N PHE A 107 -7.54 11.44 -5.20
CA PHE A 107 -6.59 10.50 -4.63
C PHE A 107 -5.30 11.18 -4.16
N SER A 108 -4.87 12.29 -4.78
CA SER A 108 -3.78 13.10 -4.21
C SER A 108 -4.15 13.62 -2.82
N ASP A 109 -5.40 14.08 -2.64
CA ASP A 109 -5.88 14.53 -1.33
C ASP A 109 -5.91 13.42 -0.29
N ILE A 110 -6.32 12.21 -0.69
CA ILE A 110 -6.30 11.02 0.19
C ILE A 110 -4.85 10.65 0.53
N LEU A 111 -3.96 10.66 -0.46
CA LEU A 111 -2.55 10.33 -0.27
C LEU A 111 -1.82 11.37 0.58
N ASP A 112 -2.22 12.63 0.53
CA ASP A 112 -1.61 13.70 1.33
C ASP A 112 -2.13 13.68 2.77
N LYS A 113 -3.42 13.36 2.97
CA LYS A 113 -3.96 13.03 4.31
C LYS A 113 -3.28 11.79 4.90
N VAL A 114 -3.02 10.78 4.08
CA VAL A 114 -2.26 9.59 4.48
C VAL A 114 -0.83 9.99 4.83
N ASP A 115 -0.14 10.83 4.06
CA ASP A 115 1.20 11.32 4.41
C ASP A 115 1.23 12.15 5.70
N GLU A 116 0.21 12.97 5.96
CA GLU A 116 0.10 13.74 7.19
C GLU A 116 -0.13 12.83 8.39
N THR A 117 -1.04 11.85 8.26
CA THR A 117 -1.34 10.87 9.31
C THR A 117 -0.15 9.95 9.56
N ILE A 118 0.51 9.45 8.52
CA ILE A 118 1.78 8.72 8.62
C ILE A 118 2.81 9.64 9.26
N GLY A 119 2.97 10.89 8.85
CA GLY A 119 3.90 11.83 9.47
C GLY A 119 3.65 12.08 10.97
N LYS A 120 2.39 12.09 11.40
CA LYS A 120 1.98 12.19 12.82
C LYS A 120 2.28 10.89 13.58
N VAL A 121 2.00 9.73 12.98
CA VAL A 121 2.24 8.40 13.55
C VAL A 121 3.72 8.03 13.58
N LEU A 122 4.49 8.53 12.61
CA LEU A 122 5.87 8.19 12.32
C LEU A 122 6.86 9.26 12.78
N LEU A 123 6.42 10.23 13.60
CA LEU A 123 7.32 11.08 14.37
C LEU A 123 8.43 10.18 14.91
N PRO A 124 9.72 10.39 14.53
CA PRO A 124 10.78 9.52 15.02
C PRO A 124 10.68 9.36 16.53
N VAL A 125 10.73 8.12 17.03
CA VAL A 125 10.51 7.93 18.47
C VAL A 125 11.68 8.59 19.20
N PRO A 126 11.45 9.55 20.12
CA PRO A 126 12.54 10.16 20.88
C PRO A 126 13.35 9.06 21.59
N PRO A 127 14.69 9.13 21.60
CA PRO A 127 15.51 8.19 22.36
C PRO A 127 15.02 8.12 23.82
N LYS A 128 14.98 6.91 24.39
CA LYS A 128 14.40 6.68 25.72
C LYS A 128 15.00 7.65 26.75
N GLY A 129 14.14 8.43 27.41
CA GLY A 129 14.55 9.47 28.38
C GLY A 129 14.63 10.91 27.82
N SER A 130 14.29 11.14 26.55
CA SER A 130 14.31 12.49 25.94
C SER A 130 12.98 13.23 26.10
N ASP A 131 13.03 14.55 26.26
CA ASP A 131 11.86 15.44 26.28
C ASP A 131 11.15 15.48 24.92
N TRP A 132 9.92 14.98 24.90
CA TRP A 132 9.05 14.86 23.72
C TRP A 132 8.75 16.20 23.05
N SER A 133 8.62 17.27 23.84
CA SER A 133 8.23 18.59 23.35
C SER A 133 9.38 19.28 22.61
N ALA A 134 10.60 19.15 23.13
CA ALA A 134 11.82 19.70 22.53
C ALA A 134 12.27 18.88 21.32
N TRP A 135 12.04 17.57 21.34
CA TRP A 135 12.37 16.66 20.25
C TRP A 135 11.46 16.89 19.04
N ARG A 136 10.15 17.09 19.25
CA ARG A 136 9.18 17.38 18.17
C ARG A 136 9.47 18.72 17.47
N ARG A 137 9.75 19.78 18.22
CA ARG A 137 10.11 21.11 17.68
C ARG A 137 11.31 21.03 16.73
N ARG A 138 12.36 20.29 17.12
CA ARG A 138 13.57 20.08 16.31
C ARG A 138 13.32 19.36 14.99
N GLN A 139 12.37 18.43 14.94
CA GLN A 139 12.02 17.72 13.71
C GLN A 139 11.22 18.59 12.74
N THR A 140 10.29 19.39 13.26
CA THR A 140 9.52 20.35 12.45
C THR A 140 10.45 21.36 11.78
N GLN A 141 11.50 21.80 12.49
CA GLN A 141 12.50 22.74 12.00
C GLN A 141 13.41 22.12 10.92
N LYS A 142 13.91 20.90 11.13
CA LYS A 142 14.67 20.14 10.11
C LYS A 142 13.87 19.84 8.84
N LYS A 143 12.55 19.63 8.95
CA LYS A 143 11.66 19.41 7.80
C LYS A 143 11.49 20.70 6.98
N GLN A 144 11.42 21.87 7.62
CA GLN A 144 11.39 23.18 6.94
C GLN A 144 12.71 23.52 6.25
N GLU A 145 13.86 23.12 6.81
CA GLU A 145 15.18 23.34 6.21
C GLU A 145 15.43 22.50 4.95
N ARG A 146 14.87 21.29 4.88
CA ARG A 146 14.99 20.39 3.70
C ARG A 146 14.15 20.81 2.49
N ILE A 147 13.15 21.67 2.68
CA ILE A 147 12.22 22.11 1.62
C ILE A 147 12.66 23.44 0.99
N ARG A 148 13.74 24.08 1.47
CA ARG A 148 14.31 25.26 0.80
C ARG A 148 15.12 24.82 -0.42
N PRO A 149 14.69 25.09 -1.66
CA PRO A 149 15.58 24.94 -2.80
C PRO A 149 16.68 26.01 -2.69
N TYR A 150 17.90 25.64 -3.07
CA TYR A 150 18.92 26.63 -3.46
C TYR A 150 18.49 27.33 -4.74
#